data_AF-A0A158E6Z8-F1
#
_entry.id   AF-A0A158E6Z8-F1
#
_cell.length_a   1.000
_cell.length_b   1.000
_cell.length_c   1.000
_cell.angle_alpha   90.00
_cell.angle_beta   90.00
_cell.angle_gamma   90.00
#
_symmetry.space_group_name_H-M   'P 1'
#
loop_
_entity.id
_entity.type
_entity.pdbx_description
1 polymer ?
#
loop_
_entity_poly.entity_id
_entity_poly.type
_entity_poly.pdbx_seq_one_letter_code
_entity_poly.pdbx_strand_id
1 'polypeptide(L)'
;MANRESRESPFRLFAVEQRVLAQNVDGKVIDIGGMDSKNGQFCACMDSGDIKTEPKRSAELALKALAGELSFDYLDGLFTSGREAEVSGRLQDYPSIEFELDESGP
;
A
#
# COMPACT_ATOMS: atom_id res chain seq x y z
N MET A 1 -15.79 -29.99 -6.13
CA MET A 1 -15.80 -28.71 -5.39
C MET A 1 -14.36 -28.45 -5.00
N ALA A 2 -13.62 -27.71 -5.83
CA ALA A 2 -12.24 -27.37 -5.50
C ALA A 2 -12.33 -26.21 -4.49
N ASN A 3 -11.93 -26.49 -3.24
CA ASN A 3 -11.63 -25.45 -2.27
C ASN A 3 -10.39 -24.72 -2.81
N ARG A 4 -10.62 -23.69 -3.63
CA ARG A 4 -9.56 -22.78 -4.04
C ARG A 4 -9.28 -22.01 -2.76
N GLU A 5 -8.25 -22.44 -2.04
CA GLU A 5 -7.74 -21.69 -0.89
C GLU A 5 -7.32 -20.35 -1.45
N SER A 6 -8.21 -19.35 -1.38
CA SER A 6 -7.87 -17.97 -1.64
C SER A 6 -6.73 -17.66 -0.70
N ARG A 7 -5.51 -17.58 -1.24
CA ARG A 7 -4.34 -17.12 -0.50
C ARG A 7 -4.47 -15.62 -0.36
N GLU A 8 -5.44 -15.21 0.44
CA GLU A 8 -5.61 -13.84 0.89
C GLU A 8 -4.35 -13.49 1.67
N SER A 9 -3.43 -12.81 1.00
CA SER A 9 -2.20 -12.36 1.64
C SER A 9 -2.51 -11.03 2.31
N PRO A 10 -2.47 -10.93 3.65
CA PRO A 10 -2.69 -9.67 4.32
C PRO A 10 -1.51 -8.75 4.01
N PHE A 11 -1.80 -7.62 3.38
CA PHE A 11 -0.85 -6.54 3.17
C PHE A 11 -1.20 -5.36 4.07
N ARG A 12 -0.18 -4.57 4.40
CA ARG A 12 -0.38 -3.32 5.13
C ARG A 12 0.20 -2.16 4.36
N LEU A 13 -0.56 -1.09 4.24
CA LEU A 13 -0.03 0.19 3.76
C LEU A 13 0.21 1.12 4.95
N PHE A 14 1.31 1.86 4.88
CA PHE A 14 1.69 2.87 5.87
C PHE A 14 1.91 4.22 5.18
N ALA A 15 1.38 5.28 5.76
CA ALA A 15 1.66 6.66 5.35
C ALA A 15 2.77 7.23 6.22
N VAL A 16 4.01 7.18 5.73
CA VAL A 16 5.20 7.65 6.47
C VAL A 16 5.62 8.99 5.90
N GLU A 17 5.42 10.06 6.69
CA GLU A 17 5.71 11.45 6.29
C GLU A 17 4.97 11.89 5.02
N GLN A 18 5.57 11.65 3.85
CA GLN A 18 5.02 11.92 2.52
C GLN A 18 5.22 10.73 1.56
N ARG A 19 5.42 9.53 2.11
CA ARG A 19 5.63 8.28 1.39
C ARG A 19 4.55 7.27 1.74
N VAL A 20 4.25 6.40 0.78
CA VAL A 20 3.37 5.25 0.96
C VAL A 20 4.24 4.01 0.91
N LEU A 21 4.26 3.31 2.02
CA LEU A 21 5.02 2.08 2.16
C LEU A 21 4.06 0.90 2.20
N ALA A 22 4.43 -0.18 1.53
CA ALA A 22 3.70 -1.45 1.59
C ALA A 22 4.53 -2.47 2.36
N GLN A 23 3.88 -3.18 3.28
CA GLN A 23 4.44 -4.30 4.01
C GLN A 23 3.74 -5.60 3.60
N ASN A 24 4.52 -6.64 3.30
CA ASN A 24 4.01 -7.99 3.06
C ASN A 24 3.96 -8.81 4.35
N VAL A 25 3.39 -10.01 4.27
CA VAL A 25 3.33 -10.98 5.38
C VAL A 25 4.70 -11.40 5.92
N ASP A 26 5.75 -11.33 5.10
CA ASP A 26 7.14 -11.62 5.50
C ASP A 26 7.74 -10.50 6.37
N GLY A 27 7.04 -9.36 6.48
CA GLY A 27 7.50 -8.17 7.20
C GLY A 27 8.40 -7.26 6.38
N LYS A 28 8.66 -7.61 5.11
CA LYS A 28 9.40 -6.79 4.14
C LYS A 28 8.58 -5.54 3.84
N VAL A 29 9.23 -4.38 3.84
CA VAL A 29 8.59 -3.08 3.60
C VAL A 29 9.22 -2.44 2.39
N ILE A 30 8.42 -1.95 1.46
CA ILE A 30 8.87 -1.31 0.22
C ILE A 30 8.17 0.03 0.05
N ASP A 31 8.82 0.96 -0.65
CA ASP A 31 8.20 2.22 -1.08
C ASP A 31 7.46 1.96 -2.38
N ILE A 32 6.15 2.23 -2.39
CA ILE A 32 5.30 2.04 -3.57
C ILE A 32 4.83 3.38 -4.15
N GLY A 33 5.12 4.49 -3.46
CA GLY A 33 4.56 5.78 -3.81
C GLY A 33 4.73 6.88 -2.77
N GLY A 34 4.07 8.00 -3.05
CA GLY A 34 4.03 9.21 -2.26
C GLY A 34 2.66 9.46 -1.64
N MET A 35 2.65 10.18 -0.51
CA MET A 35 1.47 10.77 0.06
C MET A 35 1.59 12.29 0.03
N ASP A 36 0.68 12.94 -0.70
CA ASP A 36 0.56 14.39 -0.74
C ASP A 36 -0.53 14.84 0.24
N SER A 37 -0.18 15.74 1.15
CA SER A 37 -1.12 16.37 2.08
C SER A 37 -1.25 17.86 1.75
N LYS A 38 -2.41 18.29 1.25
CA LYS A 38 -2.69 19.69 0.92
C LYS A 38 -4.04 20.15 1.47
N ASN A 39 -4.06 21.28 2.17
CA ASN A 39 -5.28 21.90 2.72
C ASN A 39 -6.14 20.94 3.57
N GLY A 40 -5.51 20.03 4.34
CA GLY A 40 -6.23 19.02 5.13
C GLY A 40 -6.80 17.86 4.30
N GLN A 41 -6.44 17.75 3.02
CA GLN A 41 -6.74 16.62 2.16
C GLN A 41 -5.48 15.78 1.93
N PHE A 42 -5.65 14.47 1.87
CA PHE A 42 -4.58 13.50 1.66
C PHE A 42 -4.81 12.77 0.34
N CYS A 43 -3.80 12.74 -0.53
CA CYS A 43 -3.80 12.00 -1.79
C CYS A 43 -2.65 11.02 -1.78
N ALA A 44 -2.92 9.74 -2.00
CA ALA A 44 -1.88 8.76 -2.26
C ALA A 44 -1.60 8.71 -3.77
N CYS A 45 -0.34 8.62 -4.16
CA CYS A 45 0.07 8.45 -5.56
C CYS A 45 1.17 7.41 -5.65
N MET A 46 1.12 6.55 -6.65
CA MET A 46 2.19 5.57 -6.88
C MET A 46 3.39 6.22 -7.55
N ASP A 47 4.60 5.72 -7.26
CA ASP A 47 5.84 6.28 -7.83
C ASP A 47 5.87 6.13 -9.36
N SER A 48 5.21 5.09 -9.88
CA SER A 48 4.99 4.89 -11.31
C SER A 48 4.16 6.00 -11.98
N GLY A 49 3.44 6.83 -11.21
CA GLY A 49 2.65 7.96 -11.70
C GLY A 49 1.30 7.60 -12.33
N ASP A 50 1.05 6.32 -12.65
CA ASP A 50 -0.18 5.84 -13.29
C ASP A 50 -1.42 5.88 -12.39
N ILE A 51 -1.24 5.68 -11.08
CA ILE A 51 -2.34 5.58 -10.12
C ILE A 51 -2.21 6.69 -9.08
N LYS A 52 -3.27 7.50 -8.97
CA LYS A 52 -3.40 8.54 -7.96
C LYS A 52 -4.81 8.53 -7.40
N THR A 53 -4.91 8.45 -6.08
CA THR A 53 -6.20 8.50 -5.40
C THR A 53 -6.73 9.91 -5.37
N GLU A 54 -8.06 10.03 -5.30
CA GLU A 54 -8.71 11.29 -5.00
C GLU A 54 -8.26 11.84 -3.63
N PRO A 55 -8.30 13.17 -3.44
CA PRO A 55 -8.09 13.79 -2.14
C PRO A 55 -9.14 13.31 -1.14
N LYS A 56 -8.68 12.64 -0.09
CA LYS A 56 -9.51 12.18 1.03
C LYS A 56 -9.32 13.05 2.27
N ARG A 57 -10.25 12.92 3.22
CA ARG A 57 -10.27 13.71 4.47
C ARG A 57 -9.24 13.24 5.50
N SER A 58 -8.59 12.09 5.28
CA SER A 58 -7.62 11.48 6.18
C SER A 58 -6.65 10.58 5.41
N ALA A 59 -5.44 10.39 5.93
CA ALA A 59 -4.42 9.53 5.34
C ALA A 59 -4.91 8.09 5.17
N GLU A 60 -5.56 7.51 6.19
CA GLU A 60 -6.11 6.15 6.14
C GLU A 60 -7.13 5.96 5.01
N LEU A 61 -7.98 6.96 4.76
CA LEU A 61 -8.94 6.91 3.65
C LEU A 61 -8.25 6.99 2.29
N ALA A 62 -7.17 7.78 2.19
CA ALA A 62 -6.36 7.85 0.97
C ALA A 62 -5.64 6.52 0.72
N LEU A 63 -5.04 5.93 1.76
CA LEU A 63 -4.45 4.59 1.68
C LEU A 63 -5.49 3.55 1.28
N LYS A 64 -6.70 3.60 1.85
CA LYS A 64 -7.77 2.64 1.54
C LYS A 64 -8.24 2.74 0.10
N ALA A 65 -8.31 3.96 -0.42
CA ALA A 65 -8.57 4.18 -1.84
C ALA A 65 -7.44 3.62 -2.71
N LEU A 66 -6.18 3.80 -2.30
CA LEU A 66 -5.03 3.26 -3.04
C LEU A 66 -5.04 1.74 -3.03
N ALA A 67 -5.25 1.13 -1.87
CA ALA A 67 -5.32 -0.31 -1.69
C ALA A 67 -6.36 -0.98 -2.60
N GLY A 68 -7.47 -0.30 -2.88
CA GLY A 68 -8.48 -0.79 -3.83
C GLY A 68 -8.06 -0.75 -5.30
N GLU A 69 -7.06 0.07 -5.64
CA GLU A 69 -6.49 0.18 -7.00
C GLU A 69 -5.23 -0.69 -7.16
N LEU A 70 -4.67 -1.19 -6.04
CA LEU A 70 -3.50 -2.07 -6.05
C LEU A 70 -3.91 -3.50 -6.38
N SER A 71 -3.03 -4.20 -7.09
CA SER A 71 -3.16 -5.61 -7.43
C SER A 71 -2.04 -6.43 -6.80
N PHE A 72 -2.30 -7.70 -6.49
CA PHE A 72 -1.29 -8.61 -5.94
C PHE A 72 -0.04 -8.66 -6.83
N ASP A 73 -0.23 -8.85 -8.14
CA ASP A 73 0.85 -8.90 -9.14
C ASP A 73 1.77 -7.67 -9.09
N TYR A 74 1.19 -6.48 -8.89
CA TYR A 74 1.95 -5.24 -8.78
C TYR A 74 2.83 -5.23 -7.52
N LEU A 75 2.24 -5.53 -6.35
CA LEU A 75 2.98 -5.56 -5.10
C LEU A 75 4.04 -6.67 -5.13
N ASP A 76 3.69 -7.88 -5.57
CA ASP A 76 4.62 -9.01 -5.68
C ASP A 76 5.80 -8.68 -6.61
N GLY A 77 5.54 -8.04 -7.75
CA GLY A 77 6.57 -7.55 -8.66
C GLY A 77 7.50 -6.53 -7.99
N LEU A 78 6.96 -5.59 -7.22
CA LEU A 78 7.77 -4.65 -6.43
C LEU A 78 8.48 -5.31 -5.24
N PHE A 79 7.92 -6.33 -4.61
CA PHE A 79 8.63 -7.06 -3.56
C PHE A 79 9.79 -7.88 -4.13
N THR A 80 9.65 -8.39 -5.35
CA THR A 80 10.69 -9.15 -6.05
C THR A 80 11.80 -8.24 -6.58
N SER A 81 11.45 -7.08 -7.15
CA SER A 81 12.40 -6.20 -7.86
C SER A 81 12.77 -4.92 -7.10
N GLY A 82 11.89 -4.49 -6.20
CA GLY A 82 12.01 -3.24 -5.45
C GLY A 82 12.92 -3.36 -4.24
N ARG A 83 13.44 -2.20 -3.83
CA ARG A 83 14.28 -2.09 -2.64
C ARG A 83 13.39 -1.94 -1.40
N GLU A 84 13.90 -2.46 -0.30
CA GLU A 84 13.29 -2.22 1.01
C GLU A 84 13.34 -0.72 1.34
N ALA A 85 12.22 -0.19 1.81
CA ALA A 85 12.14 1.19 2.26
C ALA A 85 12.79 1.31 3.64
N GLU A 86 13.73 2.23 3.76
CA GLU A 86 14.33 2.56 5.05
C GLU A 86 13.42 3.52 5.81
N VAL A 87 12.88 3.07 6.94
CA VAL A 87 11.99 3.87 7.78
C VAL A 87 12.73 4.28 9.04
N SER A 88 12.87 5.59 9.22
CA SER A 88 13.47 6.17 10.42
C SER A 88 12.46 6.14 11.59
N GLY A 89 12.15 4.96 12.12
CA GLY A 89 11.24 4.82 13.27
C GLY A 89 10.43 3.53 13.30
N ARG A 90 9.41 3.50 14.16
CA ARG A 90 8.44 2.40 14.22
C ARG A 90 7.27 2.70 13.29
N LEU A 91 7.09 1.90 12.24
CA LEU A 91 5.94 1.96 11.32
C LEU A 91 4.58 2.00 12.03
N GLN A 92 4.50 1.37 13.20
CA GLN A 92 3.32 1.30 14.06
C GLN A 92 2.82 2.66 14.57
N ASP A 93 3.67 3.68 14.55
CA ASP A 93 3.32 5.05 14.97
C ASP A 93 2.61 5.83 13.84
N TYR A 94 2.74 5.35 12.61
CA TYR A 94 2.21 6.00 11.41
C TYR A 94 0.81 5.50 11.06
N PRO A 95 -0.01 6.33 10.37
CA PRO A 95 -1.30 5.88 9.86
C PRO A 95 -1.11 4.68 8.93
N SER A 96 -1.82 3.60 9.24
CA SER A 96 -1.72 2.36 8.48
C SER A 96 -3.08 1.72 8.27
N ILE A 97 -3.20 0.97 7.20
CA ILE A 97 -4.37 0.12 6.95
C ILE A 97 -3.91 -1.30 6.64
N GLU A 98 -4.72 -2.26 7.06
CA GLU A 98 -4.60 -3.65 6.64
C GLU A 98 -5.67 -3.95 5.60
N PHE A 99 -5.27 -4.67 4.56
CA PHE A 99 -6.15 -5.07 3.47
C PHE A 99 -5.67 -6.39 2.88
N GLU A 100 -6.61 -7.12 2.28
CA GLU A 100 -6.35 -8.41 1.67
C GLU A 100 -6.46 -8.25 0.15
N LEU A 101 -5.46 -8.78 -0.55
CA LEU A 101 -5.48 -8.87 -2.01
C LEU A 101 -5.69 -10.32 -2.40
N ASP A 102 -6.59 -10.56 -3.35
CA ASP A 102 -6.74 -11.89 -3.94
C ASP A 102 -5.59 -12.13 -4.93
N GLU A 103 -4.86 -13.23 -4.74
CA GLU A 103 -3.79 -13.69 -5.64
C GLU A 103 -4.37 -14.08 -7.03
N SER A 104 -5.68 -14.31 -7.12
CA SER A 104 -6.38 -14.53 -8.38
C SER A 104 -6.77 -13.19 -9.00
N GLY A 105 -5.94 -12.68 -9.91
CA GLY A 105 -6.49 -11.94 -11.04
C GLY A 105 -7.57 -12.78 -11.77
N PRO A 106 -8.55 -12.15 -12.44
CA PRO A 106 -9.67 -12.85 -13.08
C PRO A 106 -9.26 -13.95 -14.07
#